data_AF-A0A1V9ZP98-F1
#
_entry.id   AF-A0A1V9ZP98-F1
#
_cell.length_a   1.000
_cell.length_b   1.000
_cell.length_c   1.000
_cell.angle_alpha   90.00
_cell.angle_beta   90.00
_cell.angle_gamma   90.00
#
_symmetry.space_group_name_H-M   'P 1'
#
loop_
_entity.id
_entity.type
_entity.pdbx_description
1 polymer ?
#
loop_
_entity_poly.entity_id
_entity_poly.type
_entity_poly.pdbx_seq_one_letter_code
_entity_poly.pdbx_strand_id
1 'polypeptide(L)'
;MMTTMLRRRGAVVLGRCFSTPVVTKTTNEAMVYPFDSHKFVTQLQYQGFSLEQAEAILEALKSTMEEGLETQETGLATKADHLTLKSELSERVFNTTLKFDIAQRHMKEILDRDFDNLKQEIRIIEKADFDKVLAEIMQVEKKFMLHKQQSDTILNKLTLANETLERRIFQYGSANLPSSHILIDAHVAVRFGAAITVVLAFLGTYLEKS
;
A
#
# COMPACT_ATOMS: atom_id res chain seq x y z
N MET A 1 -9.18 -33.23 -9.49
CA MET A 1 -7.97 -32.43 -9.23
C MET A 1 -8.42 -31.06 -8.74
N MET A 2 -8.87 -30.91 -7.49
CA MET A 2 -8.06 -30.49 -6.32
C MET A 2 -7.05 -29.39 -6.65
N THR A 3 -7.31 -28.15 -6.21
CA THR A 3 -6.62 -27.54 -5.05
C THR A 3 -7.33 -26.23 -4.67
N THR A 4 -8.07 -26.28 -3.57
CA THR A 4 -8.65 -25.14 -2.85
C THR A 4 -7.57 -24.43 -2.03
N MET A 5 -7.26 -23.17 -2.36
CA MET A 5 -6.42 -22.30 -1.53
C MET A 5 -7.30 -21.58 -0.50
N LEU A 6 -7.46 -22.20 0.67
CA LEU A 6 -7.97 -21.58 1.89
C LEU A 6 -7.00 -20.47 2.34
N ARG A 7 -7.33 -19.22 2.04
CA ARG A 7 -6.64 -18.04 2.59
C ARG A 7 -6.96 -17.95 4.09
N ARG A 8 -5.98 -18.34 4.91
CA ARG A 8 -5.97 -18.28 6.37
C ARG A 8 -6.49 -16.91 6.85
N ARG A 9 -7.67 -16.93 7.49
CA ARG A 9 -8.04 -15.92 8.49
C ARG A 9 -7.07 -16.07 9.65
N GLY A 10 -6.25 -15.05 9.89
CA GLY A 10 -5.52 -14.90 11.15
C GLY A 10 -6.53 -14.61 12.25
N ALA A 11 -7.13 -15.65 12.82
CA ALA A 11 -7.74 -15.58 14.12
C ALA A 11 -6.61 -15.38 15.14
N VAL A 12 -6.54 -14.20 15.74
CA VAL A 12 -5.76 -14.01 16.96
C VAL A 12 -6.44 -14.86 18.02
N VAL A 13 -5.87 -16.03 18.27
CA VAL A 13 -6.26 -16.93 19.35
C VAL A 13 -5.97 -16.20 20.65
N LEU A 14 -7.00 -15.60 21.24
CA LEU A 14 -7.09 -15.28 22.65
C LEU A 14 -7.11 -16.62 23.42
N GLY A 15 -5.93 -17.19 23.57
CA GLY A 15 -5.69 -18.48 24.20
C GLY A 15 -4.84 -18.32 25.44
N ARG A 16 -5.54 -18.12 26.57
CA ARG A 16 -5.22 -18.62 27.91
C ARG A 16 -3.77 -19.03 28.17
N CYS A 17 -3.08 -18.25 28.98
CA CYS A 17 -2.08 -18.75 29.92
C CYS A 17 -2.03 -17.81 31.13
N PHE A 18 -2.95 -17.98 32.08
CA PHE A 18 -2.73 -17.75 33.51
C PHE A 18 -3.90 -18.40 34.26
N SER A 19 -4.07 -19.73 34.09
CA SER A 19 -4.64 -20.54 35.17
C SER A 19 -3.47 -20.90 36.07
N THR A 20 -3.15 -20.01 37.01
CA THR A 20 -2.57 -20.52 38.25
C THR A 20 -3.65 -21.38 38.90
N PRO A 21 -3.33 -22.60 39.36
CA PRO A 21 -4.28 -23.32 40.19
C PRO A 21 -4.56 -22.43 41.40
N VAL A 22 -5.81 -21.97 41.52
CA VAL A 22 -6.38 -21.61 42.81
C VAL A 22 -6.40 -22.92 43.60
N VAL A 23 -5.27 -23.22 44.24
CA VAL A 23 -5.25 -24.18 45.33
C VAL A 23 -6.05 -23.49 46.42
N THR A 24 -7.28 -23.97 46.51
CA THR A 24 -8.24 -23.75 47.58
C THR A 24 -7.53 -23.57 48.90
N LYS A 25 -7.83 -22.45 49.56
CA LYS A 25 -7.56 -22.19 50.97
C LYS A 25 -7.75 -23.49 51.77
N THR A 26 -6.64 -24.12 52.16
CA THR A 26 -6.60 -24.67 53.51
C THR A 26 -6.76 -23.46 54.41
N THR A 27 -7.88 -23.41 55.12
CA THR A 27 -8.08 -22.59 56.30
C THR A 27 -6.92 -22.87 57.25
N ASN A 28 -5.83 -22.13 57.10
CA ASN A 28 -4.93 -21.85 58.22
C ASN A 28 -5.75 -20.95 59.13
N GLU A 29 -6.62 -21.55 59.94
CA GLU A 29 -6.89 -21.05 61.27
C GLU A 29 -5.50 -20.79 61.85
N ALA A 30 -5.12 -19.53 61.97
CA ALA A 30 -3.97 -19.17 62.76
C ALA A 30 -4.30 -19.66 64.17
N MET A 31 -3.87 -20.87 64.52
CA MET A 31 -3.75 -21.27 65.91
C MET A 31 -2.74 -20.30 66.51
N VAL A 32 -3.26 -19.19 67.02
CA VAL A 32 -2.54 -18.30 67.91
C VAL A 32 -2.35 -19.12 69.17
N TYR A 33 -1.24 -19.87 69.24
CA TYR A 33 -0.81 -20.46 70.49
C TYR A 33 -0.34 -19.30 71.36
N PRO A 34 -1.06 -18.96 72.44
CA PRO A 34 -0.62 -17.91 73.34
C PRO A 34 0.73 -18.34 73.92
N PHE A 35 1.75 -17.51 73.73
CA PHE A 35 3.05 -17.73 74.35
C PHE A 35 2.92 -17.53 75.86
N ASP A 36 3.20 -18.58 76.62
CA ASP A 36 3.13 -18.56 78.08
C ASP A 36 4.49 -18.16 78.66
N SER A 37 4.66 -16.85 78.89
CA SER A 37 5.88 -16.26 79.44
C SER A 37 6.30 -16.88 80.77
N HIS A 38 5.34 -17.25 81.62
CA HIS A 38 5.62 -17.82 82.93
C HIS A 38 6.19 -19.24 82.79
N LYS A 39 5.59 -20.09 81.95
CA LYS A 39 6.13 -21.43 81.67
C LYS A 39 7.52 -21.38 81.06
N PHE A 40 7.77 -20.43 80.17
CA PHE A 40 9.09 -20.24 79.55
C PHE A 40 10.16 -19.91 80.59
N VAL A 41 9.90 -18.93 81.47
CA VAL A 41 10.83 -18.56 82.56
C VAL A 41 11.02 -19.73 83.53
N THR A 42 9.94 -20.43 83.90
CA THR A 42 10.02 -21.58 84.81
C THR A 42 10.88 -22.70 84.22
N GLN A 43 10.76 -22.96 82.91
CA GLN A 43 11.59 -23.95 82.23
C GLN A 43 13.07 -23.57 82.20
N LEU A 44 13.39 -22.29 81.98
CA LEU A 44 14.77 -21.80 82.04
C LEU A 44 15.34 -21.95 83.46
N GLN A 45 14.55 -21.67 84.48
CA GLN A 45 14.96 -21.91 85.87
C GLN A 45 15.24 -23.40 86.14
N TYR A 46 14.41 -24.31 85.63
CA TYR A 46 14.67 -25.76 85.72
C TYR A 46 15.96 -26.19 85.01
N GLN A 47 16.43 -25.44 84.01
CA GLN A 47 17.70 -25.70 83.32
C GLN A 47 18.91 -25.06 84.01
N GLY A 48 18.72 -24.41 85.17
CA GLY A 48 19.80 -23.87 85.99
C GLY A 48 20.08 -22.38 85.81
N PHE A 49 19.24 -21.65 85.08
CA PHE A 49 19.31 -20.18 85.02
C PHE A 49 18.72 -19.55 86.29
N SER A 50 19.29 -18.44 86.75
CA SER A 50 18.65 -17.66 87.81
C SER A 50 17.36 -17.01 87.29
N LEU A 51 16.44 -16.65 88.19
CA LEU A 51 15.22 -15.93 87.83
C LEU A 51 15.51 -14.69 86.98
N GLU A 52 16.46 -13.88 87.43
CA GLU A 52 16.86 -12.63 86.77
C GLU A 52 17.47 -12.87 85.37
N GLN A 53 18.24 -13.95 85.19
CA GLN A 53 18.77 -14.35 83.89
C GLN A 53 17.67 -14.85 82.95
N ALA A 54 16.75 -15.65 83.46
CA ALA A 54 15.63 -16.20 82.67
C ALA A 54 14.67 -15.09 82.20
N GLU A 55 14.38 -14.11 83.06
CA GLU A 55 13.60 -12.93 82.71
C GLU A 55 14.34 -12.03 81.71
N ALA A 56 15.66 -11.82 81.87
CA ALA A 56 16.46 -11.06 80.93
C ALA A 56 16.50 -11.70 79.53
N ILE A 57 16.59 -13.04 79.46
CA ILE A 57 16.51 -13.78 78.18
C ILE A 57 15.14 -13.62 77.54
N LEU A 58 14.07 -13.72 78.33
CA LEU A 58 12.70 -13.52 77.84
C LEU A 58 12.51 -12.10 77.28
N GLU A 59 13.02 -11.07 77.97
CA GLU A 59 12.89 -9.69 77.51
C GLU A 59 13.72 -9.43 76.24
N ALA A 60 14.93 -10.00 76.15
CA ALA A 60 15.73 -9.94 74.92
C ALA A 60 15.04 -10.65 73.74
N LEU A 61 14.42 -11.81 73.98
CA LEU A 61 13.64 -12.53 72.96
C LEU A 61 12.42 -11.72 72.50
N LYS A 62 11.69 -11.14 73.44
CA LYS A 62 10.55 -10.27 73.15
C LYS A 62 10.97 -9.05 72.32
N SER A 63 12.05 -8.37 72.71
CA SER A 63 12.58 -7.21 72.00
C SER A 63 13.04 -7.56 70.58
N THR A 64 13.74 -8.67 70.41
CA THR A 64 14.18 -9.13 69.07
C THR A 64 13.01 -9.58 68.18
N MET A 65 11.97 -10.19 68.77
CA MET A 65 10.75 -10.53 68.03
C MET A 65 9.96 -9.28 67.61
N GLU A 66 9.88 -8.28 68.48
CA GLU A 66 9.23 -7.00 68.18
C GLU A 66 9.95 -6.27 67.02
N GLU A 67 11.28 -6.16 67.08
CA GLU A 67 12.09 -5.59 66.00
C GLU A 67 11.98 -6.39 64.68
N GLY A 68 11.91 -7.73 64.78
CA GLY A 68 11.69 -8.61 63.64
C GLY A 68 10.32 -8.42 62.99
N LEU A 69 9.27 -8.21 63.78
CA LEU A 69 7.92 -7.95 63.27
C LEU A 69 7.82 -6.56 62.62
N GLU A 70 8.43 -5.54 63.21
CA GLU A 70 8.45 -4.18 62.64
C GLU A 70 9.18 -4.16 61.29
N THR A 71 10.33 -4.85 61.22
CA THR A 71 11.10 -5.01 59.97
C THR A 71 10.33 -5.82 58.93
N GLN A 72 9.59 -6.85 59.36
CA GLN A 72 8.77 -7.67 58.46
C GLN A 72 7.57 -6.86 57.91
N GLU A 73 6.94 -6.04 58.74
CA GLU A 73 5.80 -5.20 58.35
C GLU A 73 6.21 -4.15 57.32
N THR A 74 7.39 -3.55 57.47
CA THR A 74 7.93 -2.61 56.47
C THR A 74 8.46 -3.29 55.22
N GLY A 75 8.97 -4.52 55.32
CA GLY A 75 9.53 -5.27 54.19
C GLY A 75 8.51 -6.00 53.32
N LEU A 76 7.30 -6.28 53.83
CA LEU A 76 6.27 -7.03 53.13
C LEU A 76 5.12 -6.12 52.69
N ALA A 77 4.80 -6.15 51.40
CA ALA A 77 3.57 -5.53 50.90
C ALA A 77 2.37 -6.20 51.56
N THR A 78 1.54 -5.40 52.22
CA THR A 78 0.35 -5.92 52.90
C THR A 78 -0.65 -6.44 51.86
N LYS A 79 -1.60 -7.28 52.29
CA LYS A 79 -2.68 -7.73 51.41
C LYS A 79 -3.48 -6.55 50.85
N ALA A 80 -3.59 -5.45 51.59
CA ALA A 80 -4.24 -4.24 51.13
C ALA A 80 -3.46 -3.59 49.97
N ASP A 81 -2.14 -3.44 50.12
CA ASP A 81 -1.27 -2.88 49.07
C ASP A 81 -1.27 -3.73 47.79
N HIS A 82 -1.29 -5.05 47.95
CA HIS A 82 -1.39 -5.94 46.79
C HIS A 82 -2.73 -5.79 46.04
N LEU A 83 -3.84 -5.53 46.76
CA LEU A 83 -5.14 -5.31 46.14
C LEU A 83 -5.21 -3.96 45.43
N THR A 84 -4.65 -2.90 46.01
CA THR A 84 -4.60 -1.56 45.38
C THR A 84 -3.74 -1.60 44.11
N LEU A 85 -2.53 -2.17 44.17
CA LEU A 85 -1.64 -2.31 43.02
C LEU A 85 -2.29 -3.11 41.88
N LYS A 86 -3.00 -4.20 42.22
CA LYS A 86 -3.75 -4.98 41.22
C LYS A 86 -4.86 -4.16 40.57
N SER A 87 -5.58 -3.36 41.35
CA SER A 87 -6.62 -2.46 40.85
C SER A 87 -6.05 -1.42 39.90
N GLU A 88 -4.98 -0.73 40.31
CA GLU A 88 -4.31 0.28 39.47
C GLU A 88 -3.76 -0.32 38.18
N LEU A 89 -3.11 -1.48 38.26
CA LEU A 89 -2.59 -2.16 37.09
C LEU A 89 -3.72 -2.55 36.13
N SER A 90 -4.82 -3.10 36.66
CA SER A 90 -6.00 -3.46 35.88
C SER A 90 -6.59 -2.24 35.16
N GLU A 91 -6.71 -1.11 35.86
CA GLU A 91 -7.21 0.14 35.28
C GLU A 91 -6.27 0.67 34.19
N ARG A 92 -4.95 0.66 34.44
CA ARG A 92 -3.97 1.10 33.44
C ARG A 92 -4.01 0.24 32.18
N VAL A 93 -4.04 -1.10 32.33
CA VAL A 93 -4.13 -2.04 31.21
C VAL A 93 -5.44 -1.88 30.44
N PHE A 94 -6.55 -1.69 31.15
CA PHE A 94 -7.85 -1.44 30.52
C PHE A 94 -7.83 -0.13 29.72
N ASN A 95 -7.32 0.96 30.30
CA ASN A 95 -7.24 2.25 29.64
C ASN A 95 -6.31 2.25 28.42
N THR A 96 -5.15 1.59 28.48
CA THR A 96 -4.27 1.45 27.30
C THR A 96 -4.90 0.59 26.22
N THR A 97 -5.59 -0.49 26.59
CA THR A 97 -6.31 -1.34 25.64
C THR A 97 -7.42 -0.56 24.93
N LEU A 98 -8.23 0.20 25.67
CA LEU A 98 -9.26 1.05 25.09
C LEU A 98 -8.69 2.11 24.14
N LYS A 99 -7.61 2.80 24.55
CA LYS A 99 -6.95 3.78 23.69
C LYS A 99 -6.42 3.16 22.40
N PHE A 100 -5.84 1.96 22.50
CA PHE A 100 -5.37 1.22 21.33
C PHE A 100 -6.53 0.86 20.39
N ASP A 101 -7.61 0.31 20.93
CA ASP A 101 -8.81 -0.04 20.17
C ASP A 101 -9.43 1.17 19.45
N ILE A 102 -9.53 2.31 20.14
CA ILE A 102 -10.04 3.56 19.57
C ILE A 102 -9.12 4.04 18.44
N ALA A 103 -7.80 4.08 18.68
CA ALA A 103 -6.83 4.50 17.68
C ALA A 103 -6.86 3.57 16.45
N GLN A 104 -7.00 2.26 16.65
CA GLN A 104 -7.08 1.28 15.57
C GLN A 104 -8.35 1.47 14.73
N ARG A 105 -9.51 1.69 15.35
CA ARG A 105 -10.77 1.98 14.63
C ARG A 105 -10.67 3.30 13.87
N HIS A 106 -10.18 4.35 14.52
CA HIS A 106 -10.00 5.66 13.91
C HIS A 106 -9.04 5.61 12.71
N MET A 107 -7.92 4.89 12.82
CA MET A 107 -6.99 4.69 11.71
C MET A 107 -7.65 3.98 10.53
N LYS A 108 -8.45 2.94 10.81
CA LYS A 108 -9.20 2.23 9.78
C LYS A 108 -10.21 3.16 9.08
N GLU A 109 -10.95 3.97 9.83
CA GLU A 109 -11.92 4.92 9.26
C GLU A 109 -11.26 5.98 8.38
N ILE A 110 -10.08 6.47 8.76
CA ILE A 110 -9.28 7.39 7.93
C ILE A 110 -8.87 6.69 6.63
N LEU A 111 -8.32 5.48 6.72
CA LEU A 111 -7.87 4.73 5.55
C LEU A 111 -9.03 4.43 4.58
N ASP A 112 -10.19 4.05 5.12
CA ASP A 112 -11.39 3.79 4.30
C ASP A 112 -11.85 5.07 3.58
N ARG A 113 -11.84 6.22 4.28
CA ARG A 113 -12.18 7.53 3.69
C ARG A 113 -11.18 7.95 2.61
N ASP A 114 -9.89 7.85 2.91
CA ASP A 114 -8.82 8.24 1.98
C ASP A 114 -8.83 7.35 0.72
N PHE A 115 -9.13 6.06 0.89
CA PHE A 115 -9.28 5.13 -0.23
C PHE A 115 -10.47 5.49 -1.12
N ASP A 116 -11.61 5.86 -0.55
CA ASP A 116 -12.77 6.27 -1.33
C ASP A 116 -12.59 7.62 -2.02
N ASN A 117 -11.90 8.56 -1.35
CA ASN A 117 -11.47 9.82 -1.97
C ASN A 117 -10.56 9.55 -3.18
N LEU A 118 -9.53 8.72 -3.01
CA LEU A 118 -8.59 8.40 -4.09
C LEU A 118 -9.29 7.73 -5.28
N LYS A 119 -10.23 6.79 -5.03
CA LYS A 119 -11.06 6.23 -6.12
C LYS A 119 -11.85 7.29 -6.86
N GLN A 120 -12.40 8.26 -6.13
CA GLN A 120 -13.17 9.34 -6.74
C GLN A 120 -12.27 10.23 -7.59
N GLU A 121 -11.10 10.62 -7.07
CA GLU A 121 -10.11 11.40 -7.79
C GLU A 121 -9.67 10.70 -9.07
N ILE A 122 -9.33 9.41 -8.99
CA ILE A 122 -8.96 8.59 -10.17
C ILE A 122 -10.08 8.64 -11.21
N ARG A 123 -11.34 8.39 -10.83
CA ARG A 123 -12.46 8.44 -11.78
C ARG A 123 -12.64 9.80 -12.44
N ILE A 124 -12.43 10.88 -11.69
CA ILE A 124 -12.55 12.25 -12.22
C ILE A 124 -11.42 12.52 -13.22
N ILE A 125 -10.19 12.15 -12.88
CA ILE A 125 -9.01 12.33 -13.73
C ILE A 125 -9.15 11.50 -15.00
N GLU A 126 -9.46 10.20 -14.88
CA GLU A 126 -9.68 9.32 -16.02
C GLU A 126 -10.74 9.89 -16.97
N LYS A 127 -11.87 10.35 -16.44
CA LYS A 127 -12.92 10.97 -17.26
C LYS A 127 -12.41 12.22 -17.98
N ALA A 128 -11.71 13.11 -17.28
CA ALA A 128 -11.17 14.33 -17.87
C ALA A 128 -10.14 14.02 -18.98
N ASP A 129 -9.30 13.02 -18.76
CA ASP A 129 -8.31 12.56 -19.75
C ASP A 129 -8.99 11.92 -20.96
N PHE A 130 -10.02 11.09 -20.76
CA PHE A 130 -10.82 10.53 -21.86
C PHE A 130 -11.48 11.63 -22.70
N ASP A 131 -12.11 12.61 -22.05
CA ASP A 131 -12.75 13.74 -22.73
C ASP A 131 -11.72 14.54 -23.55
N LYS A 132 -10.50 14.72 -23.01
CA LYS A 132 -9.40 15.39 -23.72
C LYS A 132 -8.92 14.60 -24.93
N VAL A 133 -8.69 13.28 -24.78
CA VAL A 133 -8.29 12.41 -25.90
C VAL A 133 -9.36 12.42 -26.99
N LEU A 134 -10.63 12.36 -26.62
CA LEU A 134 -11.73 12.43 -27.58
C LEU A 134 -11.72 13.76 -28.34
N ALA A 135 -11.50 14.88 -27.64
CA ALA A 135 -11.39 16.20 -28.27
C ALA A 135 -10.19 16.29 -29.23
N GLU A 136 -9.04 15.73 -28.86
CA GLU A 136 -7.86 15.67 -29.72
C GLU A 136 -8.11 14.82 -30.98
N ILE A 137 -8.77 13.67 -30.84
CA ILE A 137 -9.18 12.83 -31.99
C ILE A 137 -10.06 13.63 -32.94
N MET A 138 -11.11 14.29 -32.43
CA MET A 138 -12.01 15.10 -33.26
C MET A 138 -11.27 16.23 -34.00
N GLN A 139 -10.28 16.85 -33.35
CA GLN A 139 -9.45 17.87 -34.00
C GLN A 139 -8.56 17.28 -35.10
N VAL A 140 -7.96 16.12 -34.88
CA VAL A 140 -7.15 15.42 -35.88
C VAL A 140 -8.00 15.01 -37.08
N GLU A 141 -9.18 14.42 -36.85
CA GLU A 141 -10.12 14.05 -37.91
C GLU A 141 -10.52 15.26 -38.75
N LYS A 142 -10.83 16.40 -38.12
CA LYS A 142 -11.16 17.64 -38.82
C LYS A 142 -10.00 18.13 -39.68
N LYS A 143 -8.77 18.10 -39.17
CA LYS A 143 -7.57 18.49 -39.93
C LYS A 143 -7.33 17.55 -41.11
N PHE A 144 -7.49 16.25 -40.90
CA PHE A 144 -7.35 15.24 -41.94
C PHE A 144 -8.37 15.46 -43.08
N MET A 145 -9.63 15.73 -42.74
CA MET A 145 -10.68 16.03 -43.72
C MET A 145 -10.36 17.27 -44.56
N LEU A 146 -9.86 18.34 -43.93
CA LEU A 146 -9.43 19.55 -44.64
C LEU A 146 -8.24 19.27 -45.57
N HIS A 147 -7.24 18.53 -45.09
CA HIS A 147 -6.08 18.16 -45.90
C HIS A 147 -6.49 17.28 -47.09
N LYS A 148 -7.41 16.34 -46.89
CA LYS A 148 -7.97 15.52 -47.97
C LYS A 148 -8.66 16.40 -49.01
N GLN A 149 -9.54 17.32 -48.59
CA GLN A 149 -10.21 18.25 -49.50
C GLN A 149 -9.20 19.09 -50.29
N GLN A 150 -8.15 19.61 -49.63
CA GLN A 150 -7.09 20.34 -50.32
C GLN A 150 -6.36 19.47 -51.34
N SER A 151 -5.99 18.24 -50.96
CA SER A 151 -5.36 17.27 -51.84
C SER A 151 -6.23 16.97 -53.08
N ASP A 152 -7.53 16.74 -52.90
CA ASP A 152 -8.48 16.51 -53.99
C ASP A 152 -8.56 17.72 -54.94
N THR A 153 -8.55 18.95 -54.41
CA THR A 153 -8.53 20.16 -55.26
C THR A 153 -7.25 20.30 -56.06
N ILE A 154 -6.10 19.93 -55.49
CA ILE A 154 -4.81 19.96 -56.19
C ILE A 154 -4.78 18.89 -57.27
N LEU A 155 -5.25 17.68 -56.96
CA LEU A 155 -5.35 16.59 -57.92
C LEU A 155 -6.23 16.99 -59.11
N ASN A 156 -7.41 17.56 -58.86
CA ASN A 156 -8.30 18.05 -59.92
C ASN A 156 -7.63 19.12 -60.80
N LYS A 157 -6.90 20.06 -60.20
CA LYS A 157 -6.13 21.06 -60.96
C LYS A 157 -5.05 20.42 -61.82
N LEU A 158 -4.33 19.43 -61.29
CA LEU A 158 -3.29 18.72 -62.02
C LEU A 158 -3.87 17.91 -63.19
N THR A 159 -5.00 17.22 -62.97
CA THR A 159 -5.73 16.50 -64.03
C THR A 159 -6.14 17.45 -65.16
N LEU A 160 -6.71 18.61 -64.84
CA LEU A 160 -7.08 19.62 -65.84
C LEU A 160 -5.86 20.19 -66.58
N ALA A 161 -4.76 20.43 -65.87
CA ALA A 161 -3.52 20.88 -66.48
C ALA A 161 -2.95 19.84 -67.45
N ASN A 162 -2.97 18.55 -67.05
CA ASN A 162 -2.56 17.43 -67.90
C ASN A 162 -3.44 17.33 -69.15
N GLU A 163 -4.77 17.34 -69.02
CA GLU A 163 -5.68 17.34 -70.18
C GLU A 163 -5.42 18.53 -71.11
N THR A 164 -5.13 19.71 -70.56
CA THR A 164 -4.83 20.90 -71.35
C THR A 164 -3.51 20.73 -72.12
N LEU A 165 -2.48 20.17 -71.46
CA LEU A 165 -1.21 19.86 -72.11
C LEU A 165 -1.39 18.81 -73.20
N GLU A 166 -2.13 17.74 -72.95
CA GLU A 166 -2.44 16.71 -73.96
C GLU A 166 -3.11 17.32 -75.20
N ARG A 167 -4.09 18.21 -75.00
CA ARG A 167 -4.74 18.93 -76.11
C ARG A 167 -3.75 19.81 -76.88
N ARG A 168 -2.86 20.53 -76.19
CA ARG A 168 -1.83 21.36 -76.84
C ARG A 168 -0.80 20.52 -77.60
N ILE A 169 -0.32 19.42 -77.02
CA ILE A 169 0.59 18.49 -77.69
C ILE A 169 -0.07 17.94 -78.96
N PHE A 170 -1.33 17.53 -78.88
CA PHE A 170 -2.08 17.08 -80.05
C PHE A 170 -2.20 18.19 -81.11
N GLN A 171 -2.53 19.42 -80.70
CA GLN A 171 -2.58 20.56 -81.61
C GLN A 171 -1.23 20.85 -82.28
N TYR A 172 -0.13 20.90 -81.53
CA TYR A 172 1.22 21.10 -82.09
C TYR A 172 1.65 19.95 -83.00
N GLY A 173 1.34 18.70 -82.64
CA GLY A 173 1.59 17.53 -83.50
C GLY A 173 0.79 17.56 -84.80
N SER A 174 -0.40 18.16 -84.80
CA SER A 174 -1.24 18.31 -85.99
C SER A 174 -0.94 19.56 -86.84
N ALA A 175 -0.41 20.64 -86.23
CA ALA A 175 -0.21 21.93 -86.89
C ALA A 175 1.17 22.12 -87.51
N ASN A 176 2.19 21.34 -87.11
CA ASN A 176 3.57 21.49 -87.59
C ASN A 176 4.05 20.42 -88.59
N LEU A 177 3.16 19.57 -89.12
CA LEU A 177 3.57 18.61 -90.16
C LEU A 177 2.92 18.93 -91.52
N PRO A 178 3.69 19.39 -92.53
CA PRO A 178 3.24 19.30 -93.91
C PRO A 178 3.01 17.82 -94.27
N SER A 179 1.93 17.54 -94.99
CA SER A 179 1.32 16.22 -95.24
C SER A 179 2.20 15.14 -95.90
N SER A 180 3.51 15.36 -96.02
CA SER A 180 4.51 14.42 -96.57
C SER A 180 5.49 13.83 -95.54
N HIS A 181 5.51 14.28 -94.28
CA HIS A 181 6.47 13.81 -93.25
C HIS A 181 5.87 12.92 -92.13
N ILE A 182 4.57 12.59 -92.23
CA ILE A 182 3.77 11.93 -91.17
C ILE A 182 4.35 10.61 -90.65
N LEU A 183 5.08 9.85 -91.47
CA LEU A 183 5.62 8.54 -91.08
C LEU A 183 6.95 8.62 -90.32
N ILE A 184 7.75 9.67 -90.49
CA ILE A 184 9.10 9.74 -89.93
C ILE A 184 9.07 10.36 -88.52
N ASP A 185 8.32 11.44 -88.32
CA ASP A 185 8.27 12.12 -87.02
C ASP A 185 7.45 11.36 -85.97
N ALA A 186 6.44 10.59 -86.37
CA ALA A 186 5.73 9.70 -85.44
C ALA A 186 6.65 8.61 -84.88
N HIS A 187 7.55 8.05 -85.70
CA HIS A 187 8.55 7.09 -85.25
C HIS A 187 9.61 7.73 -84.35
N VAL A 188 10.09 8.93 -84.69
CA VAL A 188 11.08 9.64 -83.88
C VAL A 188 10.49 10.08 -82.54
N ALA A 189 9.28 10.64 -82.52
CA ALA A 189 8.60 11.06 -81.29
C ALA A 189 8.28 9.88 -80.35
N VAL A 190 7.83 8.74 -80.89
CA VAL A 190 7.61 7.52 -80.09
C VAL A 190 8.93 6.98 -79.54
N ARG A 191 10.01 7.00 -80.32
CA ARG A 191 11.34 6.55 -79.84
C ARG A 191 11.95 7.49 -78.81
N PHE A 192 11.79 8.80 -78.99
CA PHE A 192 12.29 9.80 -78.04
C PHE A 192 11.48 9.77 -76.74
N GLY A 193 10.15 9.65 -76.84
CA GLY A 193 9.26 9.48 -75.68
C GLY A 193 9.59 8.21 -74.89
N ALA A 194 9.75 7.07 -75.58
CA ALA A 194 10.14 5.80 -74.95
C ALA A 194 11.52 5.90 -74.25
N ALA A 195 12.51 6.53 -74.90
CA ALA A 195 13.83 6.73 -74.30
C ALA A 195 13.78 7.60 -73.04
N ILE A 196 13.00 8.68 -73.05
CA ILE A 196 12.84 9.57 -71.88
C ILE A 196 12.15 8.83 -70.72
N THR A 197 11.11 8.03 -70.98
CA THR A 197 10.47 7.22 -69.93
C THR A 197 11.42 6.20 -69.31
N VAL A 198 12.30 5.56 -70.11
CA VAL A 198 13.29 4.61 -69.59
C VAL A 198 14.35 5.33 -68.74
N VAL A 199 14.81 6.50 -69.16
CA VAL A 199 15.79 7.30 -68.39
C VAL A 199 15.19 7.79 -67.08
N LEU A 200 13.95 8.28 -67.09
CA LEU A 200 13.25 8.70 -65.87
C LEU A 200 12.97 7.52 -64.92
N ALA A 201 12.62 6.35 -65.45
CA ALA A 201 12.46 5.13 -64.65
C ALA A 201 13.79 4.70 -64.00
N PHE A 202 14.90 4.74 -64.75
CA PHE A 202 16.23 4.45 -64.20
C PHE A 202 16.66 5.45 -63.14
N LEU A 203 16.46 6.77 -63.37
CA LEU A 203 16.77 7.79 -62.36
C LEU A 203 15.90 7.65 -61.10
N GLY A 204 14.61 7.33 -61.25
CA GLY A 204 13.71 7.07 -60.13
C GLY A 204 14.21 5.90 -59.27
N THR A 205 14.60 4.79 -59.90
CA THR A 205 15.15 3.63 -59.17
C THR A 205 16.52 3.86 -58.54
N TYR A 206 17.31 4.81 -59.05
CA TYR A 206 18.61 5.17 -58.47
C TYR A 206 18.48 6.09 -57.25
N LEU A 207 17.49 6.99 -57.26
CA LEU A 207 17.20 7.89 -56.14
C LEU A 207 16.46 7.18 -54.99
N GLU A 208 15.75 6.09 -55.27
CA GLU A 208 15.05 5.30 -54.24
C GLU A 208 15.98 4.31 -53.49
N LYS A 209 17.23 4.16 -53.95
CA LYS A 209 18.24 3.25 -53.37
C LYS A 209 19.41 3.95 -52.68
N SER A 210 19.44 5.28 -52.65
CA SER A 210 20.44 6.10 -51.95
C SER A 210 19.85 6.79 -50.73
#